data_AF-A0A7W0GFN8-F1
#
_entry.id   AF-A0A7W0GFN8-F1
#
_cell.length_a   1.000
_cell.length_b   1.000
_cell.length_c   1.000
_cell.angle_alpha   90.00
_cell.angle_beta   90.00
_cell.angle_gamma   90.00
#
_symmetry.space_group_name_H-M   'P 1'
#
loop_
_entity.id
_entity.type
_entity.pdbx_description
1 polymer ?
#
loop_
_entity_poly.entity_id
_entity_poly.type
_entity_poly.pdbx_seq_one_letter_code
_entity_poly.pdbx_strand_id
1 'polypeptide(L)'
;MTVVEDGPDWLVLWLAPGTPVIWSPLADGRDMRSAPLLERFTLPRLPVARTWRGTGILKLVPRAAAYSCWLFWNADGSFRGWYGNLEAIQSRWSDGDQRIIDTTDHVLDVWRPPGGPPVWKDEDEFAVTTGLPGFWNADEADVIRAEGERLMALAAAGDPPFDHTWTAFHPDPAWALPRLPEDWDRPPVRAR
;
A
#
# COMPACT_ATOMS: atom_id res chain seq x y z
N MET A 1 7.36 9.45 -4.40
CA MET A 1 8.19 8.22 -4.45
C MET A 1 9.15 8.33 -5.63
N THR A 2 10.22 7.54 -5.66
CA THR A 2 11.13 7.43 -6.82
C THR A 2 10.69 6.24 -7.68
N VAL A 3 10.61 6.43 -9.00
CA VAL A 3 10.37 5.32 -9.93
C VAL A 3 11.67 4.56 -10.12
N VAL A 4 11.66 3.27 -9.77
CA VAL A 4 12.79 2.35 -9.98
C VAL A 4 12.69 1.75 -11.38
N GLU A 5 11.50 1.27 -11.75
CA GLU A 5 11.20 0.68 -13.04
C GLU A 5 9.74 0.98 -13.41
N ASP A 6 9.48 1.32 -14.67
CA ASP A 6 8.13 1.45 -15.23
C ASP A 6 8.00 0.55 -16.47
N GLY A 7 7.80 -0.75 -16.22
CA GLY A 7 7.78 -1.81 -17.23
C GLY A 7 6.36 -2.16 -17.72
N PRO A 8 6.23 -3.04 -18.72
CA PRO A 8 4.95 -3.42 -19.30
C PRO A 8 4.02 -4.15 -18.32
N ASP A 9 4.57 -4.92 -17.39
CA ASP A 9 3.79 -5.73 -16.43
C ASP A 9 3.75 -5.11 -15.03
N TRP A 10 4.82 -4.40 -14.66
CA TRP A 10 5.02 -3.87 -13.32
C TRP A 10 5.48 -2.42 -13.34
N LEU A 11 5.04 -1.68 -12.34
CA LEU A 11 5.73 -0.47 -11.88
C LEU A 11 6.38 -0.78 -10.54
N VAL A 12 7.63 -0.34 -10.39
CA VAL A 12 8.42 -0.51 -9.19
C VAL A 12 8.73 0.86 -8.62
N LEU A 13 8.27 1.09 -7.39
CA LEU A 13 8.40 2.36 -6.70
C LEU A 13 9.19 2.23 -5.41
N TRP A 14 10.04 3.21 -5.12
CA TRP A 14 10.78 3.31 -3.88
C TRP A 14 10.27 4.46 -3.01
N LEU A 15 9.91 4.14 -1.76
CA LEU A 15 9.64 5.10 -0.70
C LEU A 15 10.82 5.10 0.27
N ALA A 16 11.67 6.12 0.19
CA ALA A 16 12.84 6.23 1.05
C ALA A 16 12.47 6.61 2.51
N PRO A 17 13.25 6.16 3.51
CA PRO A 17 13.24 6.75 4.85
C PRO A 17 13.33 8.27 4.79
N GLY A 18 12.56 8.98 5.60
CA GLY A 18 12.62 10.45 5.61
C GLY A 18 11.81 11.15 4.52
N THR A 19 11.17 10.41 3.60
CA THR A 19 10.31 11.02 2.57
C THR A 19 9.14 11.78 3.22
N PRO A 20 8.87 13.04 2.85
CA PRO A 20 7.64 13.73 3.23
C PRO A 20 6.41 12.99 2.69
N VAL A 21 5.44 12.74 3.56
CA VAL A 21 4.19 12.03 3.24
C VAL A 21 3.01 12.74 3.89
N ILE A 22 1.82 12.51 3.35
CA ILE A 22 0.57 12.88 4.02
C ILE A 22 0.06 11.67 4.79
N TRP A 23 -0.22 11.88 6.07
CA TRP A 23 -0.86 10.90 6.94
C TRP A 23 -2.28 11.39 7.26
N SER A 24 -3.21 10.47 7.46
CA SER A 24 -4.61 10.79 7.79
C SER A 24 -4.99 10.24 9.16
N PRO A 25 -4.49 10.84 10.27
CA PRO A 25 -4.91 10.48 11.63
C PRO A 25 -6.37 10.86 11.88
N LEU A 26 -6.90 10.47 13.04
CA LEU A 26 -8.17 11.00 13.52
C LEU A 26 -8.07 12.52 13.70
N ALA A 27 -9.18 13.23 13.51
CA ALA A 27 -9.21 14.69 13.55
C ALA A 27 -8.81 15.28 14.93
N ASP A 28 -8.90 14.48 15.99
CA ASP A 28 -8.42 14.82 17.34
C ASP A 28 -6.91 14.58 17.55
N GLY A 29 -6.19 14.16 16.49
CA GLY A 29 -4.74 13.94 16.46
C GLY A 29 -4.30 12.53 16.88
N ARG A 30 -5.21 11.68 17.35
CA ARG A 30 -4.91 10.29 17.70
C ARG A 30 -4.54 9.46 16.48
N ASP A 31 -3.71 8.45 16.70
CA ASP A 31 -3.52 7.38 15.72
C ASP A 31 -4.81 6.57 15.59
N MET A 32 -5.19 6.18 14.37
CA MET A 32 -6.40 5.42 14.12
C MET A 32 -6.46 4.13 14.94
N ARG A 33 -5.33 3.40 15.07
CA ARG A 33 -5.32 2.12 15.78
C ARG A 33 -5.48 2.26 17.29
N SER A 34 -5.39 3.48 17.83
CA SER A 34 -5.70 3.76 19.24
C SER A 34 -7.21 3.88 19.52
N ALA A 35 -8.04 4.02 18.49
CA ALA A 35 -9.50 4.05 18.64
C ALA A 35 -10.11 2.64 18.56
N PRO A 36 -11.31 2.45 19.14
CA PRO A 36 -12.13 1.26 18.91
C PRO A 36 -12.32 0.99 17.42
N LEU A 37 -12.42 -0.30 17.05
CA LEU A 37 -12.37 -0.78 15.66
C LEU A 37 -13.31 -0.02 14.70
N LEU A 38 -14.59 0.10 15.06
CA LEU A 38 -15.57 0.84 14.24
C LEU A 38 -15.26 2.33 14.13
N GLU A 39 -14.74 2.94 15.21
CA GLU A 39 -14.40 4.36 15.25
C GLU A 39 -13.22 4.69 14.33
N ARG A 40 -12.32 3.72 14.05
CA ARG A 40 -11.21 3.91 13.11
C ARG A 40 -11.69 4.31 11.71
N PHE A 41 -12.88 3.85 11.32
CA PHE A 41 -13.45 4.02 9.98
C PHE A 41 -14.63 5.00 9.92
N THR A 42 -15.16 5.42 11.06
CA THR A 42 -16.33 6.31 11.13
C THR A 42 -16.02 7.69 11.70
N LEU A 43 -14.97 7.83 12.50
CA LEU A 43 -14.56 9.14 13.01
C LEU A 43 -13.88 9.97 11.91
N PRO A 44 -14.05 11.30 11.93
CA PRO A 44 -13.44 12.18 10.96
C PRO A 44 -11.91 12.10 11.02
N ARG A 45 -11.27 12.21 9.85
CA ARG A 45 -9.82 12.25 9.70
C ARG A 45 -9.39 13.60 9.15
N LEU A 46 -8.18 14.01 9.51
CA LEU A 46 -7.60 15.27 9.04
C LEU A 46 -6.21 15.00 8.44
N PRO A 47 -6.01 15.17 7.13
CA PRO A 47 -4.69 14.99 6.53
C PRO A 47 -3.65 15.93 7.15
N VAL A 48 -2.47 15.38 7.49
CA VAL A 48 -1.34 16.13 8.04
C VAL A 48 -0.04 15.70 7.39
N ALA A 49 0.83 16.67 7.09
CA ALA A 49 2.18 16.40 6.64
C ALA A 49 2.99 15.72 7.75
N ARG A 50 3.66 14.62 7.39
CA ARG A 50 4.59 13.88 8.24
C ARG A 50 5.81 13.45 7.43
N THR A 51 6.73 12.83 8.12
CA THR A 51 7.90 12.18 7.52
C THR A 51 7.74 10.67 7.66
N TRP A 52 7.98 9.93 6.57
CA TRP A 52 8.02 8.48 6.59
C TRP A 52 9.08 7.99 7.59
N ARG A 53 8.65 7.17 8.55
CA ARG A 53 9.50 6.64 9.63
C ARG A 53 9.87 5.19 9.35
N GLY A 54 11.03 4.77 9.83
CA GLY A 54 11.53 3.41 9.67
C GLY A 54 12.34 3.23 8.39
N THR A 55 12.48 1.97 7.97
CA THR A 55 13.17 1.59 6.73
C THR A 55 12.33 1.97 5.50
N GLY A 56 12.97 1.99 4.33
CA GLY A 56 12.26 2.27 3.09
C GLY A 56 11.45 1.07 2.61
N ILE A 57 10.50 1.34 1.72
CA ILE A 57 9.62 0.33 1.14
C ILE A 57 9.81 0.32 -0.37
N LEU A 58 10.01 -0.87 -0.94
CA LEU A 58 9.87 -1.10 -2.37
C LEU A 58 8.45 -1.59 -2.65
N LYS A 59 7.72 -0.96 -3.56
CA LYS A 59 6.37 -1.36 -3.98
C LYS A 59 6.40 -1.89 -5.40
N LEU A 60 5.92 -3.11 -5.58
CA LEU A 60 5.68 -3.76 -6.87
C LEU A 60 4.19 -3.62 -7.18
N VAL A 61 3.90 -2.91 -8.25
CA VAL A 61 2.56 -2.57 -8.70
C VAL A 61 2.28 -3.28 -10.02
N PRO A 62 1.38 -4.27 -10.05
CA PRO A 62 0.93 -4.87 -11.30
C PRO A 62 0.07 -3.88 -12.10
N ARG A 63 0.09 -3.98 -13.43
CA ARG A 63 -0.73 -3.09 -14.29
C ARG A 63 -2.24 -3.34 -14.21
N ALA A 64 -2.66 -4.57 -13.98
CA ALA A 64 -4.05 -5.01 -14.18
C ALA A 64 -4.58 -5.89 -13.04
N ALA A 65 -4.11 -5.66 -11.81
CA ALA A 65 -4.57 -6.40 -10.64
C ALA A 65 -4.84 -5.44 -9.47
N ALA A 66 -5.73 -5.86 -8.57
CA ALA A 66 -6.26 -5.05 -7.49
C ALA A 66 -5.44 -5.24 -6.21
N TYR A 67 -4.12 -5.08 -6.33
CA TYR A 67 -3.19 -5.12 -5.21
C TYR A 67 -1.87 -4.44 -5.58
N SER A 68 -1.05 -4.14 -4.58
CA SER A 68 0.40 -3.97 -4.74
C SER A 68 1.17 -4.81 -3.72
N CYS A 69 2.37 -5.28 -4.07
CA CYS A 69 3.22 -6.06 -3.18
C CYS A 69 4.38 -5.22 -2.68
N TRP A 70 4.49 -5.04 -1.36
CA TRP A 70 5.49 -4.19 -0.74
C TRP A 70 6.54 -5.06 -0.04
N LEU A 71 7.81 -4.75 -0.27
CA LEU A 71 8.93 -5.43 0.35
C LEU A 71 9.46 -4.60 1.52
N PHE A 72 9.72 -5.29 2.63
CA PHE A 72 10.22 -4.71 3.86
C PHE A 72 11.56 -5.32 4.27
N TRP A 73 12.41 -4.48 4.84
CA TRP A 73 13.67 -4.87 5.46
C TRP A 73 13.73 -4.35 6.91
N ASN A 74 14.45 -5.08 7.76
CA ASN A 74 14.78 -4.65 9.11
C ASN A 74 15.87 -3.56 9.09
N ALA A 75 16.09 -2.90 10.23
CA ALA A 75 17.11 -1.85 10.35
C ALA A 75 18.54 -2.36 10.13
N ASP A 76 18.79 -3.66 10.33
CA ASP A 76 20.07 -4.32 10.05
C ASP A 76 20.25 -4.72 8.57
N GLY A 77 19.27 -4.40 7.71
CA GLY A 77 19.26 -4.73 6.29
C GLY A 77 18.77 -6.14 5.96
N SER A 78 18.43 -6.97 6.96
CA SER A 78 17.84 -8.30 6.70
C SER A 78 16.44 -8.18 6.10
N PHE A 79 16.13 -9.02 5.11
CA PHE A 79 14.81 -9.05 4.50
C PHE A 79 13.74 -9.51 5.51
N ARG A 80 12.67 -8.74 5.62
CA ARG A 80 11.62 -8.94 6.64
C ARG A 80 10.38 -9.65 6.09
N GLY A 81 10.08 -9.48 4.81
CA GLY A 81 8.93 -10.13 4.17
C GLY A 81 8.24 -9.27 3.12
N TRP A 82 7.20 -9.86 2.53
CA TRP A 82 6.32 -9.24 1.55
C TRP A 82 4.96 -8.92 2.18
N TYR A 83 4.39 -7.80 1.76
CA TYR A 83 3.06 -7.34 2.16
C TYR A 83 2.22 -7.11 0.91
N GLY A 84 1.24 -7.97 0.66
CA GLY A 84 0.24 -7.75 -0.37
C GLY A 84 -0.83 -6.79 0.14
N ASN A 85 -0.81 -5.54 -0.33
CA ASN A 85 -1.80 -4.52 -0.07
C ASN A 85 -2.95 -4.67 -1.06
N LEU A 86 -4.14 -5.12 -0.65
CA LEU A 86 -5.28 -5.15 -1.57
C LEU A 86 -5.80 -3.73 -1.76
N GLU A 87 -5.98 -3.33 -3.01
CA GLU A 87 -6.32 -1.96 -3.36
C GLU A 87 -6.96 -1.91 -4.74
N ALA A 88 -7.72 -0.85 -5.05
CA ALA A 88 -8.30 -0.68 -6.37
C ALA A 88 -7.21 -0.69 -7.47
N ILE A 89 -7.56 -1.14 -8.68
CA ILE A 89 -6.65 -1.06 -9.82
C ILE A 89 -6.25 0.41 -10.01
N GLN A 90 -4.94 0.64 -10.03
CA GLN A 90 -4.39 1.98 -9.98
C GLN A 90 -4.71 2.81 -11.23
N SER A 91 -5.25 4.01 -11.01
CA SER A 91 -5.49 4.99 -12.06
C SER A 91 -4.24 5.85 -12.25
N ARG A 92 -3.61 5.76 -13.42
CA ARG A 92 -2.43 6.55 -13.77
C ARG A 92 -2.80 7.73 -14.65
N TRP A 93 -2.28 8.89 -14.31
CA TRP A 93 -2.53 10.11 -15.06
C TRP A 93 -1.38 11.11 -14.88
N SER A 94 -1.48 12.24 -15.59
CA SER A 94 -0.47 13.29 -15.55
C SER A 94 -1.14 14.65 -15.48
N ASP A 95 -0.49 15.57 -14.79
CA ASP A 95 -0.91 16.96 -14.66
C ASP A 95 0.34 17.83 -14.69
N GLY A 96 0.53 18.52 -15.82
CA GLY A 96 1.82 19.12 -16.17
C GLY A 96 2.97 18.11 -16.09
N ASP A 97 3.97 18.43 -15.28
CA ASP A 97 5.15 17.59 -15.09
C ASP A 97 4.94 16.48 -14.05
N GLN A 98 3.81 16.47 -13.34
CA GLN A 98 3.52 15.45 -12.35
C GLN A 98 3.01 14.17 -13.02
N ARG A 99 3.47 13.04 -12.48
CA ARG A 99 2.98 11.69 -12.80
C ARG A 99 2.31 11.16 -11.55
N ILE A 100 1.03 10.84 -11.65
CA ILE A 100 0.16 10.58 -10.50
C ILE A 100 -0.45 9.19 -10.65
N ILE A 101 -0.59 8.54 -9.51
CA ILE A 101 -1.15 7.21 -9.37
C ILE A 101 -2.12 7.26 -8.20
N ASP A 102 -3.40 7.06 -8.49
CA ASP A 102 -4.46 7.01 -7.49
C ASP A 102 -4.95 5.57 -7.33
N THR A 103 -5.22 5.17 -6.10
CA THR A 103 -5.87 3.92 -5.73
C THR A 103 -6.62 4.09 -4.41
N THR A 104 -7.47 3.12 -4.09
CA THR A 104 -8.23 3.03 -2.84
C THR A 104 -7.82 1.76 -2.11
N ASP A 105 -7.45 1.88 -0.85
CA ASP A 105 -7.13 0.76 0.01
C ASP A 105 -8.37 -0.11 0.29
N HIS A 106 -8.22 -1.44 0.22
CA HIS A 106 -9.30 -2.39 0.50
C HIS A 106 -9.22 -3.02 1.89
N VAL A 107 -8.39 -2.48 2.80
CA VAL A 107 -8.21 -2.86 4.22
C VAL A 107 -7.68 -4.27 4.48
N LEU A 108 -8.10 -5.26 3.71
CA LEU A 108 -7.64 -6.64 3.82
C LEU A 108 -6.26 -6.79 3.17
N ASP A 109 -5.34 -7.43 3.89
CA ASP A 109 -3.96 -7.54 3.44
C ASP A 109 -3.40 -8.96 3.60
N VAL A 110 -2.32 -9.24 2.87
CA VAL A 110 -1.57 -10.50 2.93
C VAL A 110 -0.16 -10.23 3.44
N TRP A 111 0.28 -10.96 4.46
CA TRP A 111 1.67 -10.94 4.92
C TRP A 111 2.36 -12.25 4.65
N ARG A 112 3.53 -12.21 4.00
CA ARG A 112 4.39 -13.38 3.80
C ARG A 112 5.75 -13.11 4.47
N PRO A 113 6.07 -13.73 5.62
CA PRO A 113 7.41 -13.66 6.21
C PRO A 113 8.42 -14.52 5.42
N PRO A 114 9.74 -14.20 5.43
CA PRO A 114 10.74 -15.04 4.79
C PRO A 114 10.68 -16.46 5.37
N GLY A 115 10.43 -17.45 4.51
CA GLY A 115 10.42 -18.87 4.87
C GLY A 115 9.19 -19.41 5.63
N GLY A 116 8.19 -18.59 5.95
CA GLY A 116 6.96 -19.03 6.65
C GLY A 116 5.70 -18.75 5.85
N PRO A 117 4.61 -19.53 5.98
CA PRO A 117 3.41 -19.44 5.11
C PRO A 117 2.81 -18.03 5.06
N PRO A 118 2.12 -17.64 3.97
CA PRO A 118 1.39 -16.39 3.95
C PRO A 118 0.23 -16.43 4.96
N VAL A 119 -0.08 -15.28 5.53
CA VAL A 119 -1.15 -15.10 6.51
C VAL A 119 -1.97 -13.86 6.16
N TRP A 120 -3.25 -13.88 6.50
CA TRP A 120 -4.09 -12.69 6.42
C TRP A 120 -3.69 -11.63 7.45
N LYS A 121 -3.97 -10.38 7.11
CA LYS A 121 -3.90 -9.23 8.00
C LYS A 121 -5.19 -8.44 7.90
N ASP A 122 -5.57 -7.88 9.05
CA ASP A 122 -6.63 -6.88 9.19
C ASP A 122 -8.02 -7.41 8.73
N GLU A 123 -8.26 -8.73 8.88
CA GLU A 123 -9.56 -9.37 8.59
C GLU A 123 -10.71 -8.82 9.45
N ASP A 124 -10.42 -8.42 10.69
CA ASP A 124 -11.37 -7.80 11.60
C ASP A 124 -11.76 -6.39 11.15
N GLU A 125 -10.77 -5.60 10.70
CA GLU A 125 -10.99 -4.30 10.09
C GLU A 125 -11.83 -4.44 8.80
N PHE A 126 -11.47 -5.37 7.92
CA PHE A 126 -12.22 -5.66 6.68
C PHE A 126 -13.68 -6.09 6.96
N ALA A 127 -13.89 -6.93 7.96
CA ALA A 127 -15.22 -7.36 8.36
C ALA A 127 -16.06 -6.19 8.89
N VAL A 128 -15.46 -5.28 9.66
CA VAL A 128 -16.16 -4.10 10.19
C VAL A 128 -16.45 -3.07 9.11
N THR A 129 -15.59 -2.90 8.10
CA THR A 129 -15.83 -1.95 7.01
C THR A 129 -16.84 -2.44 5.97
N THR A 130 -17.06 -3.75 5.86
CA THR A 130 -18.05 -4.33 4.93
C THR A 130 -19.46 -3.86 5.27
N GLY A 131 -20.08 -3.13 4.32
CA GLY A 131 -21.42 -2.55 4.47
C GLY A 131 -21.45 -1.17 5.14
N LEU A 132 -20.31 -0.59 5.53
CA LEU A 132 -20.26 0.78 6.01
C LEU A 132 -20.40 1.79 4.85
N PRO A 133 -21.04 2.95 5.08
CA PRO A 133 -21.10 4.01 4.07
C PRO A 133 -19.70 4.45 3.62
N GLY A 134 -19.48 4.49 2.31
CA GLY A 134 -18.19 4.87 1.71
C GLY A 134 -17.19 3.73 1.55
N PHE A 135 -17.55 2.51 1.94
CA PHE A 135 -16.81 1.28 1.68
C PHE A 135 -17.60 0.40 0.70
N TRP A 136 -17.25 -0.89 0.63
CA TRP A 136 -17.88 -1.89 -0.22
C TRP A 136 -19.11 -2.54 0.43
N ASN A 137 -19.99 -3.08 -0.41
CA ASN A 137 -21.07 -3.99 -0.02
C ASN A 137 -20.59 -5.45 0.07
N ALA A 138 -21.50 -6.39 0.38
CA ALA A 138 -21.15 -7.80 0.55
C ALA A 138 -20.61 -8.46 -0.74
N ASP A 139 -21.21 -8.20 -1.90
CA ASP A 139 -20.77 -8.78 -3.17
C ASP A 139 -19.38 -8.25 -3.57
N GLU A 140 -19.13 -6.96 -3.32
CA GLU A 140 -17.82 -6.35 -3.52
C GLU A 140 -16.78 -6.89 -2.52
N ALA A 141 -17.18 -7.19 -1.27
CA ALA A 141 -16.31 -7.83 -0.28
C ALA A 141 -15.84 -9.21 -0.76
N ASP A 142 -16.74 -9.99 -1.37
CA ASP A 142 -16.41 -11.31 -1.92
C ASP A 142 -15.38 -11.20 -3.06
N VAL A 143 -15.49 -10.17 -3.91
CA VAL A 143 -14.49 -9.89 -4.96
C VAL A 143 -13.13 -9.53 -4.38
N ILE A 144 -13.09 -8.68 -3.36
CA ILE A 144 -11.84 -8.31 -2.67
C ILE A 144 -11.20 -9.54 -2.03
N ARG A 145 -12.00 -10.36 -1.33
CA ARG A 145 -11.51 -11.59 -0.69
C ARG A 145 -10.97 -12.58 -1.72
N ALA A 146 -11.66 -12.75 -2.86
CA ALA A 146 -11.19 -13.62 -3.94
C ALA A 146 -9.83 -13.16 -4.51
N GLU A 147 -9.60 -11.85 -4.65
CA GLU A 147 -8.28 -11.35 -5.07
C GLU A 147 -7.20 -11.62 -4.00
N GLY A 148 -7.54 -11.44 -2.72
CA GLY A 148 -6.66 -11.81 -1.61
C GLY A 148 -6.32 -13.30 -1.59
N GLU A 149 -7.29 -14.18 -1.86
CA GLU A 149 -7.08 -15.63 -1.93
C GLU A 149 -6.14 -16.00 -3.08
N ARG A 150 -6.29 -15.34 -4.23
CA ARG A 150 -5.37 -15.48 -5.35
C ARG A 150 -3.95 -15.03 -4.96
N LEU A 151 -3.83 -13.93 -4.22
CA LEU A 151 -2.55 -13.40 -3.76
C LEU A 151 -1.90 -14.30 -2.70
N MET A 152 -2.68 -14.87 -1.78
CA MET A 152 -2.26 -15.91 -0.85
C MET A 152 -1.72 -17.14 -1.58
N ALA A 153 -2.38 -17.58 -2.67
CA ALA A 153 -1.92 -18.71 -3.46
C ALA A 153 -0.56 -18.44 -4.14
N LEU A 154 -0.38 -17.26 -4.74
CA LEU A 154 0.92 -16.83 -5.28
C LEU A 154 2.00 -16.81 -4.20
N ALA A 155 1.69 -16.24 -3.03
CA ALA A 155 2.61 -16.15 -1.91
C ALA A 155 2.97 -17.53 -1.31
N ALA A 156 2.04 -18.48 -1.34
CA ALA A 156 2.27 -19.85 -0.91
C ALA A 156 3.16 -20.63 -1.90
N ALA A 157 2.98 -20.38 -3.20
CA ALA A 157 3.79 -20.97 -4.26
C ALA A 157 5.19 -20.34 -4.36
N GLY A 158 5.38 -19.12 -3.86
CA GLY A 158 6.62 -18.36 -4.05
C GLY A 158 6.75 -17.79 -5.47
N ASP A 159 5.61 -17.62 -6.15
CA ASP A 159 5.53 -17.04 -7.48
C ASP A 159 5.63 -15.51 -7.40
N PRO A 160 6.02 -14.83 -8.49
CA PRO A 160 5.99 -13.37 -8.55
C PRO A 160 4.62 -12.81 -8.11
N PRO A 161 4.58 -11.79 -7.24
CA PRO A 161 5.70 -10.96 -6.77
C PRO A 161 6.33 -11.40 -5.43
N PHE A 162 6.09 -12.63 -4.98
CA PHE A 162 6.60 -13.21 -3.72
C PHE A 162 7.86 -14.07 -3.90
N ASP A 163 8.46 -14.02 -5.10
CA ASP A 163 9.74 -14.64 -5.38
C ASP A 163 10.91 -13.81 -4.81
N HIS A 164 12.13 -14.32 -4.96
CA HIS A 164 13.32 -13.66 -4.43
C HIS A 164 13.87 -12.53 -5.30
N THR A 165 13.26 -12.24 -6.45
CA THR A 165 13.79 -11.34 -7.49
C THR A 165 14.17 -9.96 -6.93
N TRP A 166 13.34 -9.39 -6.06
CA TRP A 166 13.54 -8.04 -5.51
C TRP A 166 14.12 -8.01 -4.08
N THR A 167 14.38 -9.16 -3.46
CA THR A 167 14.78 -9.23 -2.04
C THR A 167 16.17 -8.66 -1.75
N ALA A 168 17.04 -8.62 -2.77
CA ALA A 168 18.37 -8.03 -2.72
C ALA A 168 18.42 -6.58 -3.23
N PHE A 169 17.26 -5.94 -3.44
CA PHE A 169 17.20 -4.56 -3.88
C PHE A 169 17.87 -3.61 -2.88
N HIS A 170 18.67 -2.68 -3.40
CA HIS A 170 19.20 -1.54 -2.68
C HIS A 170 18.95 -0.27 -3.50
N PRO A 171 18.42 0.81 -2.90
CA PRO A 171 18.25 2.06 -3.63
C PRO A 171 19.60 2.67 -3.99
N ASP A 172 19.67 3.39 -5.11
CA ASP A 172 20.85 4.18 -5.44
C ASP A 172 21.06 5.26 -4.36
N PRO A 173 22.23 5.32 -3.70
CA PRO A 173 22.51 6.32 -2.66
C PRO A 173 22.52 7.77 -3.19
N ALA A 174 22.61 7.97 -4.50
CA ALA A 174 22.54 9.29 -5.12
C ALA A 174 21.11 9.81 -5.30
N TRP A 175 20.07 8.97 -5.13
CA TRP A 175 18.69 9.41 -5.25
C TRP A 175 18.31 10.38 -4.13
N ALA A 176 17.95 11.60 -4.52
CA ALA A 176 17.41 12.60 -3.60
C ALA A 176 16.02 12.19 -3.09
N LEU A 177 15.68 12.66 -1.88
CA LEU A 177 14.32 12.51 -1.38
C LEU A 177 13.35 13.31 -2.26
N PRO A 178 12.22 12.70 -2.68
CA PRO A 178 11.19 13.44 -3.40
C PRO A 178 10.57 14.47 -2.46
N ARG A 179 10.15 15.61 -3.01
CA ARG A 179 9.43 16.65 -2.28
C ARG A 179 7.93 16.37 -2.33
N LEU A 180 7.23 16.76 -1.27
CA LEU A 180 5.77 16.83 -1.31
C LEU A 180 5.37 18.01 -2.22
N PRO A 181 4.55 17.79 -3.27
CA PRO A 181 4.03 18.88 -4.08
C PRO A 181 3.20 19.87 -3.24
N GLU A 182 3.20 21.15 -3.60
CA GLU A 182 2.40 22.16 -2.88
C GLU A 182 0.89 21.87 -3.01
N ASP A 183 0.50 21.32 -4.15
CA ASP A 183 -0.84 20.92 -4.57
C ASP A 183 -1.06 19.41 -4.37
N TRP A 184 -0.61 18.88 -3.23
CA TRP A 184 -0.76 17.47 -2.86
C TRP A 184 -2.23 17.08 -2.58
N ASP A 185 -3.08 18.05 -2.21
CA ASP A 185 -4.48 17.86 -1.82
C ASP A 185 -5.46 17.92 -3.00
N ARG A 186 -4.94 17.87 -4.22
CA ARG A 186 -5.76 17.80 -5.44
C ARG A 186 -6.74 16.62 -5.38
N PRO A 187 -7.96 16.77 -5.92
CA PRO A 187 -8.90 15.67 -6.00
C PRO A 187 -8.35 14.52 -6.87
N PRO A 188 -8.59 13.25 -6.48
CA PRO A 188 -8.22 12.11 -7.32
C PRO A 188 -9.05 12.11 -8.60
N VAL A 189 -8.45 11.71 -9.73
CA VAL A 189 -9.14 11.71 -11.04
C VAL A 189 -10.06 10.49 -11.18
N ARG A 190 -9.74 9.38 -10.49
CA ARG A 190 -10.64 8.26 -10.21
C ARG A 190 -10.15 7.48 -8.99
N ALA A 191 -10.98 7.45 -7.95
CA ALA A 191 -10.89 6.48 -6.87
C ALA A 191 -12.30 6.32 -6.28
N ARG A 192 -13.01 5.27 -6.72
CA ARG A 192 -14.09 4.63 -5.96
C ARG A 192 -13.74 3.16 -5.94
#